data_AF-A0A449IFK3-F1
#
_entry.id   AF-A0A449IFK3-F1
#
_cell.length_a   1.000
_cell.length_b   1.000
_cell.length_c   1.000
_cell.angle_alpha   90.00
_cell.angle_beta   90.00
_cell.angle_gamma   90.00
#
_symmetry.space_group_name_H-M   'P 1'
#
loop_
_entity.id
_entity.type
_entity.pdbx_description
1 polymer ?
#
loop_
_entity_poly.entity_id
_entity_poly.type
_entity_poly.pdbx_seq_one_letter_code
_entity_poly.pdbx_strand_id
1 'polypeptide(L)' 'MSHAGIAIGRQQLVQKRVDRGELVLPFGGFRQYGHYDYYLVHPPLNVVPKRLQVFMNWLHMCAQEQTIEQRPN' A
#
# COMPACT_ATOMS: atom_id res chain seq x y z
N MET A 1 -17.34 17.34 8.08
CA MET A 1 -17.95 17.00 6.77
C MET A 1 -16.89 16.25 5.96
N SER A 2 -17.12 14.97 5.65
CA SER A 2 -16.13 14.12 4.98
C SER A 2 -16.78 13.33 3.83
N HIS A 3 -17.51 14.03 2.96
CA HIS A 3 -18.16 13.48 1.76
C HIS A 3 -18.00 14.44 0.57
N ALA A 4 -16.84 15.09 0.48
CA ALA A 4 -16.61 16.27 -0.36
C ALA A 4 -16.51 15.98 -1.88
N GLY A 5 -16.60 14.72 -2.31
CA GLY A 5 -16.57 14.37 -3.73
C GLY A 5 -15.93 13.02 -4.02
N ILE A 6 -15.35 12.90 -5.23
CA ILE A 6 -14.72 11.70 -5.76
C ILE A 6 -13.20 11.83 -5.66
N ALA A 7 -12.50 10.75 -5.31
CA ALA A 7 -11.04 10.68 -5.27
C ALA A 7 -10.53 9.40 -5.94
N ILE A 8 -9.31 9.45 -6.46
CA ILE A 8 -8.58 8.26 -6.95
C ILE A 8 -7.73 7.73 -5.79
N GLY A 9 -7.94 6.47 -5.40
CA GLY A 9 -7.28 5.84 -4.26
C GLY A 9 -6.54 4.56 -4.63
N ARG A 10 -5.53 4.21 -3.82
CA ARG A 10 -4.91 2.88 -3.83
C ARG A 10 -5.89 1.89 -3.23
N GLN A 11 -6.20 0.82 -3.96
CA GLN A 11 -7.09 -0.25 -3.46
C GLN A 11 -6.73 -0.68 -2.04
N GLN A 12 -5.45 -0.96 -1.79
CA GLN A 12 -4.94 -1.39 -0.47
C GLN A 12 -5.29 -0.44 0.69
N LEU A 13 -5.43 0.86 0.42
CA LEU A 13 -5.72 1.86 1.46
C LEU A 13 -7.22 2.04 1.74
N VAL A 14 -8.07 1.70 0.78
CA VAL A 14 -9.51 2.00 0.83
C VAL A 14 -10.39 0.75 0.83
N GLN A 15 -9.85 -0.43 0.53
CA GLN A 15 -10.61 -1.68 0.40
C GLN A 15 -11.48 -1.95 1.62
N LYS A 16 -10.92 -1.85 2.83
CA LYS A 16 -11.68 -2.06 4.08
C LYS A 16 -12.91 -1.15 4.22
N ARG A 17 -12.84 0.08 3.69
CA ARG A 17 -13.97 1.03 3.73
C ARG A 17 -14.98 0.74 2.62
N VAL A 18 -14.51 0.25 1.47
CA VAL A 18 -15.38 -0.25 0.39
C VAL A 18 -16.15 -1.48 0.87
N ASP A 19 -15.47 -2.44 1.53
CA ASP A 19 -16.09 -3.67 2.06
C ASP A 19 -17.16 -3.37 3.13
N ARG A 20 -16.98 -2.28 3.89
CA ARG A 20 -17.96 -1.81 4.89
C ARG A 20 -19.06 -0.92 4.31
N GLY A 21 -18.99 -0.56 3.02
CA GLY A 21 -19.92 0.38 2.39
C GLY A 21 -19.74 1.86 2.81
N GLU A 22 -18.65 2.20 3.51
CA GLU A 22 -18.30 3.58 3.86
C GLU A 22 -17.80 4.37 2.65
N LEU A 23 -17.25 3.67 1.65
CA LEU A 23 -16.88 4.19 0.34
C LEU A 23 -17.58 3.37 -0.75
N VAL A 24 -17.89 4.02 -1.87
CA VAL A 24 -18.41 3.37 -3.07
C VAL A 24 -17.42 3.53 -4.22
N LEU A 25 -17.42 2.58 -5.15
CA LEU A 25 -16.64 2.66 -6.38
C LEU A 25 -17.53 3.14 -7.54
N PRO A 26 -17.59 4.46 -7.81
CA PRO A 26 -18.60 5.02 -8.71
C PRO A 26 -18.43 4.64 -10.18
N PHE A 27 -17.26 4.13 -10.57
CA PHE A 27 -16.92 3.80 -11.96
C PHE A 27 -16.58 2.31 -12.15
N GLY A 28 -17.05 1.45 -11.24
CA GLY A 28 -16.72 0.02 -11.22
C GLY A 28 -15.45 -0.29 -10.42
N GLY A 29 -14.89 -1.49 -10.58
CA GLY A 29 -13.75 -1.98 -9.79
C GLY A 29 -12.45 -1.19 -9.96
N PHE A 30 -11.48 -1.43 -9.07
CA PHE A 30 -10.13 -0.88 -9.19
C PHE A 30 -9.46 -1.37 -10.48
N ARG A 31 -8.78 -0.44 -11.17
CA ARG A 31 -7.94 -0.74 -12.33
C ARG A 31 -6.57 -0.10 -12.14
N GLN A 32 -5.52 -0.87 -12.39
CA GLN A 32 -4.16 -0.37 -12.34
C GLN A 32 -3.81 0.24 -13.71
N TYR A 33 -3.83 1.58 -13.79
CA TYR A 33 -3.51 2.32 -15.02
C TYR A 33 -2.00 2.44 -15.31
N GLY A 34 -1.12 1.96 -14.41
CA GLY A 34 0.33 2.05 -14.57
C GLY A 34 1.10 1.32 -13.47
N HIS A 35 2.42 1.31 -13.57
CA HIS A 35 3.28 0.73 -12.54
C HIS A 35 3.40 1.68 -11.35
N TYR A 36 3.29 1.13 -10.14
CA TYR A 36 3.34 1.89 -8.90
C TYR A 36 4.03 1.08 -7.83
N ASP A 37 5.13 1.62 -7.30
CA ASP A 37 5.91 0.97 -6.25
C ASP A 37 5.98 1.82 -5.00
N TYR A 38 6.25 1.15 -3.87
CA TYR A 38 6.64 1.79 -2.63
C TYR A 38 8.15 1.60 -2.45
N TYR A 39 8.89 2.71 -2.32
CA TYR A 39 10.33 2.68 -2.15
C TYR A 39 10.72 2.99 -0.71
N LEU A 40 11.61 2.17 -0.17
CA LEU A 40 12.35 2.47 1.05
C LEU A 40 13.58 3.30 0.68
N VAL A 41 13.58 4.58 1.06
CA VAL A 41 14.65 5.51 0.72
C VAL A 41 15.42 5.90 1.98
N HIS A 42 16.74 5.81 1.92
CA HIS A 42 17.64 6.28 2.96
C HIS A 42 18.92 6.86 2.34
N PRO A 43 19.64 7.77 3.02
CA PRO A 43 20.93 8.25 2.55
C PRO A 43 21.94 7.10 2.36
N PRO A 44 22.94 7.25 1.48
CA PRO A 44 24.04 6.29 1.40
C PRO A 44 24.79 6.27 2.74
N LEU A 45 24.83 5.11 3.39
CA LEU A 45 25.53 4.89 4.65
C LEU A 45 26.67 3.92 4.41
N ASN A 46 27.91 4.31 4.76
CA ASN A 46 29.07 3.42 4.68
C ASN A 46 28.90 2.17 5.57
N VAL A 47 28.24 2.34 6.72
CA VAL A 47 27.82 1.26 7.62
C VAL A 47 26.39 1.55 8.07
N VAL A 48 25.46 0.64 7.79
CA VAL A 48 24.07 0.76 8.26
C VAL A 48 24.02 0.36 9.74
N PRO A 49 23.51 1.23 10.65
CA PRO A 49 23.32 0.87 12.04
C PRO A 49 22.45 -0.37 12.18
N LYS A 50 22.81 -1.33 13.05
CA LYS A 50 22.08 -2.60 13.21
C LYS A 50 20.57 -2.41 13.42
N ARG A 51 20.18 -1.42 14.24
CA ARG A 51 18.77 -1.07 14.47
C ARG A 51 18.04 -0.70 13.18
N LEU A 52 18.69 0.07 12.30
CA LEU A 52 18.14 0.46 11.02
C LEU A 52 18.03 -0.75 10.09
N GLN A 53 19.06 -1.59 10.03
CA GLN A 53 19.06 -2.82 9.23
C GLN A 53 17.91 -3.76 9.62
N VAL A 54 17.70 -4.00 10.91
CA VAL A 54 16.58 -4.83 11.40
C VAL A 54 15.24 -4.24 10.99
N PHE A 55 15.08 -2.92 11.10
CA PHE A 55 13.85 -2.23 10.71
C PHE A 55 13.58 -2.33 9.20
N MET A 56 14.60 -2.15 8.37
CA MET A 56 14.49 -2.31 6.91
C MET A 56 14.09 -3.73 6.52
N ASN A 57 14.75 -4.74 7.12
CA ASN A 57 14.42 -6.13 6.89
C ASN A 57 12.97 -6.45 7.29
N TRP A 58 12.53 -5.96 8.45
CA TRP A 58 11.16 -6.12 8.90
C TRP A 58 10.15 -5.49 7.93
N LEU A 59 10.41 -4.27 7.44
CA LEU A 59 9.56 -3.63 6.43
C LEU A 59 9.47 -4.46 5.13
N HIS A 60 10.59 -5.04 4.68
CA HIS A 60 10.59 -5.92 3.51
C HIS A 60 9.77 -7.19 3.74
N MET A 61 9.85 -7.80 4.93
CA MET A 61 9.00 -8.95 5.28
C MET A 61 7.51 -8.58 5.23
N CYS A 62 7.11 -7.48 5.86
CA CYS A 62 5.73 -7.01 5.83
C CYS A 62 5.24 -6.76 4.39
N ALA A 63 6.07 -6.17 3.52
CA ALA A 63 5.71 -5.93 2.14
C ALA A 63 5.53 -7.22 1.32
N GLN A 64 6.32 -8.26 1.63
CA GLN A 64 6.21 -9.57 0.98
C GLN A 64 4.94 -10.32 1.42
N GLU A 65 4.57 -10.28 2.70
CA GLU A 65 3.35 -10.91 3.22
C GLU A 65 2.08 -10.36 2.54
N GLN A 66 2.03 -9.05 2.29
CA GLN A 66 0.91 -8.40 1.61
C GLN A 66 0.75 -8.83 0.14
N THR A 67 1.80 -9.38 -0.49
CA THR A 67 1.74 -9.86 -1.88
C THR A 67 1.06 -11.22 -1.99
N ILE A 68 1.13 -12.06 -0.94
CA ILE A 68 0.55 -13.41 -0.93
C ILE A 68 -0.97 -13.37 -0.72
N GLU A 69 -1.46 -12.41 0.05
CA GLU A 69 -2.89 -12.25 0.37
C GLU A 69 -3.71 -11.64 -0.80
N GLN A 70 -3.05 -11.09 -1.82
CA GLN A 70 -3.70 -10.40 -2.96
C GLN A 70 -3.71 -11.20 -4.27
N ARG A 71 -3.33 -12.49 -4.25
CA ARG A 71 -3.39 -13.36 -5.43
C ARG A 71 -4.77 -14.03 -5.50
N PRO A 72 -5.64 -13.70 -6.47
CA PRO A 72 -6.90 -14.43 -6.63
C PRO A 72 -6.61 -15.86 -7.10
N ASN A 73 -7.39 -16.80 -6.56
CA ASN A 73 -7.49 -18.19 -7.01
C ASN A 73 -8.28 -18.27 -8.32
#